data_AF-A0A7C5W7Q6-F1
#
_entry.id   AF-A0A7C5W7Q6-F1
#
_cell.length_a   1.000
_cell.length_b   1.000
_cell.length_c   1.000
_cell.angle_alpha   90.00
_cell.angle_beta   90.00
_cell.angle_gamma   90.00
#
_symmetry.space_group_name_H-M   'P 1'
#
loop_
_entity.id
_entity.type
_entity.pdbx_description
1 polymer ?
#
loop_
_entity_poly.entity_id
_entity_poly.type
_entity_poly.pdbx_seq_one_letter_code
_entity_poly.pdbx_strand_id
1 'polypeptide(L)' 'MGRNLCILLLPTLAVAQNLIWLETPPAWESKALSISADGRTVVGQLLSSSYARVAYSWVNTTGRFFPELG' A
#
# COMPACT_ATOMS: atom_id res chain seq x y z
N MET A 1 -8.39 -27.45 -47.41
CA MET A 1 -8.44 -27.72 -45.96
C MET A 1 -7.30 -26.96 -45.30
N GLY A 2 -7.58 -25.79 -44.73
CA GLY A 2 -6.56 -24.89 -44.21
C GLY A 2 -7.14 -23.90 -43.20
N ARG A 3 -7.04 -24.27 -41.92
CA ARG A 3 -6.75 -23.46 -40.72
C ARG A 3 -7.24 -21.99 -40.70
N ASN A 4 -8.33 -21.72 -39.99
CA ASN A 4 -8.53 -20.43 -39.34
C ASN A 4 -8.41 -20.62 -37.82
N LEU A 5 -7.27 -20.19 -37.29
CA LEU A 5 -7.00 -20.13 -35.85
C LEU A 5 -8.05 -19.22 -35.17
N CYS A 6 -8.77 -19.76 -34.18
CA CYS A 6 -9.43 -18.92 -33.18
C CYS A 6 -8.34 -18.27 -32.33
N ILE A 7 -8.03 -17.00 -32.60
CA ILE A 7 -7.24 -16.17 -31.70
C ILE A 7 -8.14 -15.90 -30.49
N LEU A 8 -7.95 -16.68 -29.42
CA LEU A 8 -8.50 -16.36 -28.11
C LEU A 8 -7.83 -15.07 -27.65
N LEU A 9 -8.49 -13.94 -27.88
CA LEU A 9 -8.11 -12.65 -27.33
C LEU A 9 -8.37 -12.74 -25.82
N LEU A 10 -7.39 -13.21 -25.05
CA LEU A 10 -7.35 -12.97 -23.61
C LEU A 10 -7.07 -11.47 -23.47
N PRO A 11 -8.03 -10.62 -23.04
CA PRO A 11 -7.67 -9.28 -22.65
C PRO A 11 -6.81 -9.45 -21.41
N THR A 12 -5.50 -9.39 -21.57
CA THR A 12 -4.64 -9.02 -20.45
C THR A 12 -5.13 -7.64 -20.04
N LEU A 13 -6.00 -7.58 -19.03
CA LEU A 13 -6.28 -6.33 -18.34
C LEU A 13 -4.93 -5.88 -17.78
N ALA A 14 -4.24 -5.03 -18.54
CA ALA A 14 -3.13 -4.27 -18.04
C ALA A 14 -3.72 -3.27 -17.06
N VAL A 15 -3.95 -3.70 -15.82
CA VAL A 15 -4.20 -2.79 -14.73
C VAL A 15 -2.92 -1.97 -14.59
N ALA A 16 -2.98 -0.71 -15.00
CA ALA A 16 -1.86 0.20 -14.82
C ALA A 16 -1.63 0.39 -13.32
N GLN A 17 -0.35 0.46 -12.93
CA GLN A 17 0.06 0.79 -11.57
C GLN A 17 -0.60 2.10 -11.10
N ASN A 18 -1.39 2.03 -10.03
CA ASN A 18 -2.01 3.20 -9.40
C ASN A 18 -1.08 3.74 -8.30
N LEU A 19 -0.65 4.98 -8.41
CA LEU A 19 0.16 5.63 -7.39
C LEU A 19 -0.77 6.30 -6.37
N ILE A 20 -0.79 5.77 -5.14
CA ILE A 20 -1.50 6.39 -4.01
C ILE A 20 -0.45 7.01 -3.11
N TRP A 21 -0.49 8.33 -2.98
CA TRP A 21 0.32 9.02 -1.99
C TRP A 21 -0.22 8.70 -0.59
N LEU A 22 0.67 8.20 0.26
CA LEU A 22 0.38 7.99 1.67
C LEU A 22 0.68 9.31 2.37
N GLU A 23 -0.33 9.96 2.94
CA GLU A 23 -0.10 11.16 3.74
C GLU A 23 0.89 10.83 4.87
N THR A 24 1.93 11.66 5.01
CA THR A 24 2.94 11.50 6.06
C THR A 24 2.51 12.31 7.28
N PRO A 25 2.15 11.66 8.41
CA PRO A 25 1.91 12.38 9.65
C PRO A 25 3.21 13.08 10.12
N PRO A 26 3.10 14.10 10.98
CA PRO A 26 4.27 14.77 11.55
C PRO A 26 5.11 13.77 12.35
N ALA A 27 6.22 13.36 11.75
CA ALA A 27 7.17 12.37 12.25
C ALA A 27 8.57 12.71 11.76
N TRP A 28 9.60 12.27 12.49
CA TRP A 28 10.99 12.41 12.05
C TRP A 28 11.43 11.29 11.12
N GLU A 29 10.81 10.11 11.24
CA GLU A 29 11.11 8.94 10.42
C GLU A 29 9.83 8.14 10.20
N SER A 30 9.70 7.50 9.03
CA SER A 30 8.63 6.56 8.73
C SER A 30 9.18 5.34 8.02
N LYS A 31 8.71 4.15 8.41
CA LYS A 31 9.11 2.88 7.78
C LYS A 31 7.88 2.01 7.49
N ALA A 32 7.67 1.68 6.22
CA ALA A 32 6.69 0.67 5.80
C ALA A 32 7.27 -0.73 6.00
N LEU A 33 6.49 -1.65 6.58
CA LEU A 33 6.91 -3.01 6.92
C LEU A 33 6.14 -4.09 6.17
N SER A 34 4.87 -3.87 5.88
CA SER A 34 4.03 -4.83 5.16
C SER A 34 2.85 -4.15 4.48
N ILE A 35 2.25 -4.84 3.52
CA ILE A 35 1.07 -4.42 2.76
C ILE A 35 0.02 -5.53 2.74
N SER A 36 -1.26 -5.17 2.82
CA SER A 36 -2.37 -6.12 2.67
C SER A 36 -2.42 -6.73 1.26
N ALA A 37 -2.96 -7.93 1.13
CA ALA A 37 -3.06 -8.62 -0.17
C ALA A 37 -3.88 -7.84 -1.22
N ASP A 38 -4.82 -7.00 -0.79
CA ASP A 38 -5.61 -6.12 -1.65
C ASP A 38 -4.96 -4.75 -1.91
N GLY A 39 -3.76 -4.52 -1.39
CA GLY A 39 -2.97 -3.30 -1.61
C GLY A 39 -3.49 -2.04 -0.92
N ARG A 40 -4.55 -2.12 -0.11
CA ARG A 40 -5.22 -0.93 0.45
C ARG A 40 -4.66 -0.46 1.78
N THR A 41 -3.95 -1.34 2.51
CA THR A 41 -3.42 -1.05 3.83
C THR A 41 -1.93 -1.32 3.86
N VAL A 42 -1.15 -0.31 4.20
CA VAL A 42 0.25 -0.45 4.56
C VAL A 42 0.37 -0.36 6.08
N VAL A 43 1.17 -1.21 6.70
CA VAL A 43 1.49 -1.14 8.13
C VAL A 43 2.97 -0.89 8.33
N GLY A 44 3.31 -0.19 9.40
CA GLY A 44 4.68 0.19 9.67
C GLY A 44 4.86 0.91 10.99
N GLN A 45 5.96 1.65 11.07
CA GLN A 45 6.35 2.38 12.26
C GLN A 45 6.65 3.84 11.91
N LEU A 46 6.39 4.72 12.86
CA LEU A 46 6.80 6.12 12.81
C LEU A 46 7.68 6.43 14.02
N LEU A 47 8.63 7.34 13.83
CA LEU A 47 9.28 8.04 14.93
C LEU A 47 8.55 9.36 15.16
N SER A 48 7.74 9.41 16.22
CA SER A 48 6.98 10.60 16.58
C SER A 48 7.90 11.76 16.94
N SER A 49 7.35 12.98 16.98
CA SER A 49 8.02 14.18 17.49
C SER A 49 8.38 14.14 18.99
N SER A 50 8.07 13.04 19.69
CA SER A 50 8.46 12.78 21.08
C SER A 50 9.53 11.68 21.20
N TYR A 51 10.16 11.29 20.09
CA TYR A 51 11.17 10.24 19.97
C TYR A 51 10.65 8.83 20.27
N ALA A 52 9.33 8.64 20.25
CA ALA A 52 8.72 7.33 20.42
C ALA A 52 8.58 6.64 19.06
N ARG A 53 9.01 5.38 18.98
CA ARG A 53 8.56 4.50 17.89
C ARG A 53 7.14 4.07 18.18
N VAL A 54 6.31 4.16 17.15
CA VAL A 54 4.88 3.89 17.28
C VAL A 54 4.36 3.17 16.05
N ALA A 55 3.49 2.19 16.26
CA ALA A 55 2.80 1.51 15.19
C ALA A 55 1.84 2.45 14.45
N TYR A 56 1.84 2.37 13.13
CA TYR A 56 0.99 3.18 12.27
C TYR A 56 0.54 2.38 11.04
N SER A 57 -0.69 2.61 10.60
CA SER A 57 -1.18 2.10 9.31
C SER A 57 -1.61 3.24 8.39
N TRP A 58 -1.44 3.04 7.10
CA TRP A 58 -1.90 3.92 6.05
C TRP A 58 -2.96 3.18 5.23
N VAL A 59 -4.18 3.70 5.23
CA VAL A 59 -5.34 3.14 4.55
C VAL A 59 -5.77 4.12 3.48
N ASN A 60 -5.46 3.81 2.23
CA ASN A 60 -5.98 4.49 1.03
C ASN A 60 -6.20 6.01 1.22
N THR A 61 -5.12 6.74 1.58
CA THR A 61 -4.98 8.19 1.93
C THR A 61 -5.09 8.60 3.40
N THR A 62 -5.72 7.80 4.26
CA THR A 62 -5.86 8.13 5.69
C THR A 62 -4.87 7.31 6.52
N GLY A 63 -4.10 7.97 7.36
CA GLY A 63 -3.24 7.27 8.32
C GLY A 63 -3.90 7.11 9.69
N ARG A 64 -3.54 6.05 10.42
CA ARG A 64 -4.06 5.74 11.77
C ARG A 64 -2.93 5.32 12.70
N PHE A 65 -2.91 5.97 13.86
CA PHE A 65 -2.01 5.70 14.97
C PHE A 65 -2.59 4.62 15.91
N PHE A 66 -1.73 3.72 16.39
CA PHE A 66 -2.09 2.66 17.33
C PHE A 66 -1.21 2.75 18.59
N PRO A 67 -1.64 3.50 19.62
CA PRO A 67 -0.88 3.68 20.85
C PRO A 67 -0.62 2.38 21.61
N GLU A 68 -1.48 1.37 21.43
CA GLU A 68 -1.44 0.11 22.15
C GLU A 68 -0.38 -0.89 21.65
N LEU A 69 0.32 -0.59 20.54
CA LEU A 69 1.18 -1.55 19.85
C LEU A 69 2.70 -1.28 19.93
N GLY A 70 3.15 -0.23 20.63
CA GLY A 70 4.57 0.00 20.99
C GLY A 70 5.56 -0.05 19.82
#